data_AF-A0A7S2MD35-F1
#
_entry.id   AF-A0A7S2MD35-F1
#
_cell.length_a   1.000
_cell.length_b   1.000
_cell.length_c   1.000
_cell.angle_alpha   90.00
_cell.angle_beta   90.00
_cell.angle_gamma   90.00
#
_symmetry.space_group_name_H-M   'P 1'
#
loop_
_entity.id
_entity.type
_entity.pdbx_description
1 polymer ?
#
loop_
_entity_poly.entity_id
_entity_poly.type
_entity_poly.pdbx_seq_one_letter_code
_entity_poly.pdbx_strand_id
1 'polypeptide(L)'
;RPTAWTGMDVALVMGMDLVDSVFTFFAYCAAQMVSVGGRSFSFDESANGFLRGDAVGACVIEMGRGDDEAQNMLACLMGTNVNQDGKSASLSAPHGPSQQ
;
A
#
# COMPACT_ATOMS: atom_id res chain seq x y z
N ARG A 1 22.83 7.84 -10.60
CA ARG A 1 22.39 6.42 -10.61
C ARG A 1 20.99 6.41 -11.22
N PRO A 2 20.69 5.53 -12.18
CA PRO A 2 19.33 5.44 -12.71
C PRO A 2 18.38 5.09 -11.58
N THR A 3 17.33 5.90 -11.40
CA THR A 3 16.16 5.53 -10.58
C THR A 3 15.17 4.76 -11.46
N ALA A 4 14.15 4.15 -10.84
CA ALA A 4 13.03 3.54 -11.57
C ALA A 4 12.31 4.51 -12.53
N TRP A 5 12.55 5.81 -12.36
CA TRP A 5 11.92 6.91 -13.10
C TRP A 5 12.77 7.45 -14.25
N THR A 6 13.98 6.91 -14.46
CA THR A 6 14.94 7.44 -15.46
C THR A 6 14.37 7.31 -16.87
N GLY A 7 14.26 8.42 -17.58
CA GLY A 7 13.75 8.47 -18.95
C GLY A 7 12.23 8.52 -19.07
N MET A 8 11.51 8.77 -17.97
CA MET A 8 10.08 9.05 -17.97
C MET A 8 9.84 10.54 -17.77
N ASP A 9 9.01 11.16 -18.60
CA ASP A 9 8.54 12.54 -18.40
C ASP A 9 7.26 12.58 -17.56
N VAL A 10 6.38 11.59 -17.75
CA VAL A 10 5.09 11.45 -17.08
C VAL A 10 4.81 9.96 -16.81
N ALA A 11 4.21 9.65 -15.67
CA ALA A 11 3.75 8.32 -15.31
C ALA A 11 2.32 8.35 -14.76
N LEU A 12 1.45 7.45 -15.25
CA LEU A 12 0.19 7.13 -14.60
C LEU A 12 0.41 5.99 -13.60
N VAL A 13 0.10 6.23 -12.33
CA VAL A 13 0.19 5.24 -11.26
C VAL A 13 -1.21 4.95 -10.75
N MET A 14 -1.55 3.67 -10.58
CA MET A 14 -2.89 3.26 -10.18
C MET A 14 -2.87 2.01 -9.30
N GLY A 15 -3.93 1.84 -8.52
CA GLY A 15 -4.20 0.65 -7.73
C GLY A 15 -5.70 0.43 -7.56
N MET A 16 -6.11 -0.84 -7.47
CA MET A 16 -7.48 -1.23 -7.20
C MET A 16 -7.53 -2.48 -6.33
N ASP A 17 -8.56 -2.60 -5.51
CA ASP A 17 -8.98 -3.85 -4.87
C ASP A 17 -10.50 -3.96 -4.93
N LEU A 18 -10.99 -5.17 -5.20
CA LEU A 18 -12.41 -5.50 -5.19
C LEU A 18 -12.61 -6.83 -4.44
N VAL A 19 -13.56 -6.85 -3.53
CA VAL A 19 -14.03 -8.01 -2.78
C VAL A 19 -15.21 -8.61 -3.54
N ASP A 20 -14.91 -9.17 -4.71
CA ASP A 20 -15.91 -9.73 -5.62
C ASP A 20 -16.31 -11.18 -5.30
N SER A 21 -15.58 -11.83 -4.39
CA SER A 21 -15.71 -13.25 -4.09
C SER A 21 -15.61 -13.53 -2.59
N VAL A 22 -16.52 -14.39 -2.12
CA VAL A 22 -16.56 -14.87 -0.74
C VAL A 22 -15.39 -15.82 -0.39
N PHE A 23 -14.78 -16.46 -1.39
CA PHE A 23 -13.73 -17.45 -1.14
C PHE A 23 -12.48 -16.83 -0.51
N THR A 24 -12.08 -15.64 -0.99
CA THR A 24 -10.93 -14.93 -0.43
C THR A 24 -11.23 -14.48 1.01
N PHE A 25 -12.47 -14.07 1.30
CA PHE A 25 -12.89 -13.77 2.67
C PHE A 25 -12.78 -14.98 3.60
N PHE A 26 -13.25 -16.15 3.17
CA PHE A 26 -13.09 -17.39 3.94
C PHE A 26 -11.64 -17.79 4.15
N ALA A 27 -10.77 -17.61 3.16
CA ALA A 27 -9.34 -17.86 3.30
C ALA A 27 -8.72 -16.97 4.40
N TYR A 28 -9.06 -15.68 4.43
CA TYR A 28 -8.59 -14.76 5.49
C TYR A 28 -9.16 -15.10 6.87
N CYS A 29 -10.43 -15.53 6.96
CA CYS A 29 -11.01 -16.03 8.20
C CYS A 29 -10.30 -17.29 8.71
N ALA A 30 -10.02 -18.25 7.81
CA ALA A 30 -9.29 -19.47 8.14
C ALA A 30 -7.85 -19.18 8.59
N ALA A 31 -7.22 -18.13 8.03
CA ALA A 31 -5.93 -17.62 8.45
C ALA A 31 -5.98 -16.73 9.71
N GLN A 32 -7.16 -16.56 10.32
CA GLN A 32 -7.39 -15.71 11.51
C GLN A 32 -6.97 -14.25 11.32
N MET A 33 -7.12 -13.71 10.10
CA MET A 33 -6.71 -12.34 9.76
C MET A 33 -7.86 -11.31 9.86
N VAL A 34 -9.11 -11.77 9.83
CA VAL A 34 -10.29 -10.89 9.80
C VAL A 34 -10.76 -10.54 11.21
N SER A 35 -10.99 -9.25 11.46
CA SER A 35 -11.59 -8.76 12.71
C SER A 35 -13.05 -9.18 12.81
N VAL A 36 -13.44 -9.77 13.95
CA VAL A 36 -14.84 -10.10 14.26
C VAL A 36 -15.71 -8.85 14.47
N GLY A 37 -15.09 -7.70 14.76
CA GLY A 37 -15.77 -6.42 14.91
C GLY A 37 -16.11 -5.75 13.59
N GLY A 38 -15.76 -6.35 12.45
CA GLY A 38 -16.11 -5.83 11.13
C GLY A 38 -15.43 -4.51 10.77
N ARG A 39 -14.25 -4.23 11.34
CA ARG A 39 -13.39 -3.09 10.97
C ARG A 39 -11.96 -3.28 11.46
N SER A 40 -11.05 -2.50 10.88
CA SER A 40 -9.69 -2.35 11.40
C SER A 40 -9.67 -1.35 12.55
N PHE A 41 -9.22 -1.78 13.73
CA PHE A 41 -9.05 -0.93 14.91
C PHE A 41 -7.58 -0.52 15.05
N SER A 42 -7.07 0.25 14.08
CA SER A 42 -5.64 0.60 14.01
C SER A 42 -5.16 1.27 15.31
N PHE A 43 -4.09 0.72 15.89
CA PHE A 43 -3.45 1.18 17.13
C PHE A 43 -4.30 1.10 18.40
N ASP A 44 -5.46 0.45 18.33
CA ASP A 44 -6.30 0.19 19.49
C ASP A 44 -5.84 -1.06 20.24
N GLU A 45 -5.98 -1.07 21.57
CA GLU A 45 -5.64 -2.23 22.41
C GLU A 45 -6.51 -3.46 22.08
N SER A 46 -7.74 -3.25 21.62
CA SER A 46 -8.69 -4.30 21.24
C SER A 46 -8.52 -4.81 19.80
N ALA A 47 -7.51 -4.34 19.06
CA ALA A 47 -7.24 -4.75 17.68
C ALA A 47 -7.03 -6.27 17.55
N ASN A 48 -7.85 -6.92 16.71
CA ASN A 48 -7.90 -8.37 16.58
C ASN A 48 -7.93 -8.87 15.12
N GLY A 49 -7.51 -8.02 14.18
CA GLY A 49 -7.51 -8.30 12.74
C GLY A 49 -7.83 -7.05 11.93
N PHE A 50 -7.92 -7.21 10.61
CA PHE A 50 -8.37 -6.14 9.70
C PHE A 50 -9.72 -6.50 9.05
N LEU A 51 -10.32 -5.54 8.34
CA LEU A 51 -11.40 -5.84 7.39
C LEU A 51 -10.98 -5.40 5.99
N ARG A 52 -11.41 -6.16 4.98
CA ARG A 52 -11.24 -5.80 3.57
C ARG A 52 -12.21 -4.70 3.15
N GLY A 53 -11.87 -3.96 2.11
CA GLY A 53 -12.74 -2.98 1.48
C GLY A 53 -12.44 -2.87 0.00
N ASP A 54 -13.37 -2.24 -0.72
CA ASP A 54 -13.25 -1.97 -2.15
C ASP A 54 -12.67 -0.57 -2.36
N ALA A 55 -11.75 -0.44 -3.31
CA ALA A 55 -11.21 0.86 -3.67
C ALA A 55 -10.59 0.85 -5.08
N VAL A 56 -10.61 2.02 -5.71
CA VAL A 56 -9.80 2.32 -6.89
C VAL A 56 -9.22 3.72 -6.76
N GLY A 57 -7.96 3.90 -7.14
CA GLY A 57 -7.29 5.18 -7.12
C GLY A 57 -6.22 5.27 -8.19
N ALA A 58 -5.99 6.48 -8.69
CA ALA A 58 -4.93 6.77 -9.64
C ALA A 58 -4.38 8.17 -9.42
N CYS A 59 -3.11 8.37 -9.77
CA CYS A 59 -2.46 9.67 -9.83
C CYS A 59 -1.53 9.75 -11.03
N VAL A 60 -1.25 10.98 -11.46
CA VAL A 60 -0.24 11.27 -12.47
C VAL A 60 0.97 11.85 -11.76
N ILE A 61 2.15 11.32 -12.06
CA ILE A 61 3.43 11.85 -11.60
C ILE A 61 4.14 12.43 -12.82
N GLU A 62 4.48 13.71 -12.74
CA GLU A 62 5.30 14.39 -13.75
C GLU A 62 6.71 14.56 -13.21
N MET A 63 7.71 14.22 -14.02
CA MET A 63 9.11 14.23 -13.63
C MET A 63 9.78 15.53 -14.07
N GLY A 64 10.67 16.06 -13.24
CA GLY A 64 11.53 17.19 -13.61
C GLY A 64 10.83 18.55 -13.66
N ARG A 65 9.55 18.65 -13.29
CA ARG A 65 8.85 19.93 -13.11
C ARG A 65 9.13 20.51 -11.72
N GLY A 66 9.48 21.79 -11.69
CA GLY A 66 9.62 22.56 -10.45
C GLY A 66 8.26 23.10 -9.96
N ASP A 67 8.24 23.61 -8.73
CA ASP A 67 7.04 24.15 -8.09
C ASP A 67 6.35 25.24 -8.94
N ASP A 68 7.12 26.04 -9.66
CA ASP A 68 6.62 27.13 -10.52
C ASP A 68 5.96 26.64 -11.82
N GLU A 69 6.25 25.42 -12.28
CA GLU A 69 5.74 24.86 -13.54
C GLU A 69 4.52 23.94 -13.35
N ALA A 70 4.25 23.53 -12.12
CA ALA A 70 3.27 22.50 -11.80
C ALA A 70 1.91 23.10 -11.40
N GLN A 71 1.21 23.70 -12.37
CA GLN A 71 -0.18 24.09 -12.19
C GLN A 71 -1.02 22.84 -11.83
N ASN A 72 -1.56 22.82 -10.61
CA ASN A 72 -2.31 21.70 -10.00
C ASN A 72 -1.47 20.59 -9.34
N MET A 73 -0.23 20.87 -8.91
CA MET A 73 0.49 19.95 -8.04
C MET A 73 -0.28 19.73 -6.72
N LEU A 74 -0.61 18.48 -6.41
CA LEU A 74 -1.23 18.11 -5.13
C LEU A 74 -0.18 17.88 -4.03
N ALA A 75 0.96 17.28 -4.39
CA ALA A 75 2.08 17.01 -3.51
C ALA A 75 3.35 16.71 -4.34
N CYS A 76 4.52 16.84 -3.72
CA CYS A 76 5.81 16.44 -4.29
C CYS A 76 6.28 15.10 -3.70
N LEU A 77 6.65 14.13 -4.56
CA LEU A 77 7.19 12.83 -4.14
C LEU A 77 8.71 12.90 -4.00
N MET A 78 9.20 13.01 -2.76
CA MET A 78 10.64 13.16 -2.49
C MET A 78 11.47 11.88 -2.73
N GLY A 79 10.84 10.70 -2.65
CA GLY A 79 11.50 9.43 -2.85
C GLY A 79 10.63 8.24 -2.46
N THR A 80 11.00 7.06 -2.94
CA THR A 80 10.36 5.79 -2.62
C THR A 80 11.40 4.70 -2.42
N ASN A 81 11.08 3.70 -1.61
CA ASN A 81 11.92 2.52 -1.42
C ASN A 81 11.04 1.27 -1.28
N VAL A 82 11.56 0.12 -1.68
CA VAL A 82 10.88 -1.18 -1.63
C VAL A 82 11.90 -2.23 -1.18
N ASN A 83 11.49 -3.10 -0.27
CA ASN A 83 12.27 -4.26 0.17
C ASN A 83 11.35 -5.46 0.46
N GLN A 84 11.85 -6.43 1.24
CA GLN A 84 11.12 -7.63 1.62
C GLN A 84 11.53 -8.04 3.04
N ASP A 85 10.60 -8.58 3.83
CA ASP A 85 10.79 -8.90 5.25
C ASP A 85 11.84 -10.00 5.51
N GLY A 86 12.18 -10.81 4.52
CA GLY A 86 13.17 -11.87 4.59
C GLY A 86 12.74 -12.99 5.54
N LYS A 87 13.68 -13.44 6.38
CA LYS A 87 13.43 -14.50 7.37
C LYS A 87 12.75 -13.92 8.62
N SER A 88 11.42 -13.84 8.57
CA SER A 88 10.57 -13.45 9.71
C SER A 88 10.13 -14.67 10.55
N ALA A 89 9.33 -14.44 11.60
CA ALA A 89 8.81 -15.48 12.49
C ALA A 89 7.84 -16.46 11.79
N SER A 90 7.17 -16.02 10.72
CA SER A 90 6.38 -16.83 9.79
C SER A 90 6.32 -16.12 8.43
N LEU A 91 5.77 -16.80 7.41
CA LEU A 91 5.66 -16.24 6.06
C LEU A 91 4.84 -14.93 6.00
N SER A 92 3.84 -14.78 6.88
CA SER A 92 2.95 -13.61 6.93
C SER A 92 3.23 -12.69 8.12
N ALA A 93 4.22 -12.99 8.96
CA ALA A 93 4.56 -12.15 10.10
C ALA A 93 5.41 -10.95 9.63
N PRO A 94 5.05 -9.71 10.02
CA PRO A 94 5.85 -8.53 9.68
C PRO A 94 7.24 -8.57 10.35
N HIS A 95 8.24 -7.93 9.74
CA HIS A 95 9.58 -7.81 10.31
C HIS A 95 10.03 -6.36 10.56
N GLY A 96 10.01 -5.94 11.84
CA GLY A 96 10.34 -4.56 12.25
C GLY A 96 11.68 -4.02 11.72
N PRO A 97 12.81 -4.75 11.82
CA PRO A 97 14.09 -4.29 11.26
C PRO A 97 14.08 -4.04 9.74
N SER A 98 13.22 -4.74 8.99
CA SER A 98 13.04 -4.48 7.55
C SER A 98 12.19 -3.24 7.27
N GLN A 99 11.45 -2.72 8.25
CA GLN A 99 10.51 -1.61 8.05
C GLN A 99 11.09 -0.25 8.50
N GLN A 100 12.25 -0.24 9.15
CA GLN A 100 12.98 0.97 9.58
C GLN A 100 13.82 1.53 8.42
#